data_AF-A0AA43ZUH3-F1
#
_entry.id   AF-A0AA43ZUH3-F1
#
_cell.length_a   1.000
_cell.length_b   1.000
_cell.length_c   1.000
_cell.angle_alpha   90.00
_cell.angle_beta   90.00
_cell.angle_gamma   90.00
#
_symmetry.space_group_name_H-M   'P 1'
#
loop_
_entity.id
_entity.type
_entity.pdbx_description
1 polymer ?
#
loop_
_entity_poly.entity_id
_entity_poly.type
_entity_poly.pdbx_seq_one_letter_code
_entity_poly.pdbx_strand_id
1 'polypeptide(L)'
;MLMEEANEAKLKQFKNIEQNIKKSLNECESMYSKLSKYNDLITYEELYNLTDEDNEKFIIIRDETHKKEDMILEIKEELISLLELDIEWNITNKKDNSEFEDMEEYIKNSDIYYNYFQLEIMIGLLFDKLKQLNIPRNIPIKHELHHHSHGGCC
;
A
#
# COMPACT_ATOMS: atom_id res chain seq x y z
N MET A 1 -2.41 -21.69 24.68
CA MET A 1 -1.19 -20.92 25.00
C MET A 1 -0.39 -20.58 23.73
N LEU A 2 0.42 -21.47 23.12
CA LEU A 2 1.19 -21.11 21.90
C LEU A 2 0.32 -20.74 20.68
N MET A 3 -0.88 -21.30 20.58
CA MET A 3 -1.80 -21.05 19.47
C MET A 3 -2.56 -19.72 19.61
N GLU A 4 -3.07 -19.43 20.82
CA GLU A 4 -3.71 -18.14 21.14
C GLU A 4 -2.74 -16.98 20.93
N GLU A 5 -1.49 -17.12 21.42
CA GLU A 5 -0.45 -16.10 21.25
C GLU A 5 -0.11 -15.83 19.77
N ALA A 6 -0.11 -16.87 18.92
CA ALA A 6 0.11 -16.73 17.48
C ALA A 6 -1.06 -16.02 16.78
N ASN A 7 -2.30 -16.36 17.13
CA ASN A 7 -3.50 -15.70 16.59
C ASN A 7 -3.59 -14.22 17.01
N GLU A 8 -3.30 -13.92 18.27
CA GLU A 8 -3.24 -12.53 18.76
C GLU A 8 -2.16 -11.72 18.04
N ALA A 9 -0.98 -12.30 17.82
CA ALA A 9 0.11 -11.65 17.09
C ALA A 9 -0.31 -11.35 15.64
N LYS A 10 -0.99 -12.30 14.99
CA LYS A 10 -1.47 -12.13 13.61
C LYS A 10 -2.58 -11.07 13.49
N LEU A 11 -3.55 -11.07 14.41
CA LEU A 11 -4.57 -10.02 14.47
C LEU A 11 -3.95 -8.63 14.64
N LYS A 12 -2.91 -8.53 15.48
CA LYS A 12 -2.16 -7.28 15.66
C LYS A 12 -1.44 -6.85 14.39
N GLN A 13 -0.85 -7.79 13.64
CA GLN A 13 -0.22 -7.49 12.35
C GLN A 13 -1.24 -6.96 11.33
N PHE A 14 -2.40 -7.62 11.18
CA PHE A 14 -3.47 -7.11 10.31
C PHE A 14 -3.90 -5.70 10.69
N LYS A 15 -4.15 -5.43 11.98
CA LYS A 15 -4.52 -4.08 12.46
C LYS A 15 -3.45 -3.03 12.12
N ASN A 16 -2.17 -3.37 12.27
CA ASN A 16 -1.08 -2.47 11.92
C ASN A 16 -1.05 -2.18 10.41
N ILE A 17 -1.20 -3.21 9.58
CA ILE A 17 -1.26 -3.06 8.12
C ILE A 17 -2.45 -2.19 7.72
N GLU A 18 -3.63 -2.43 8.29
CA GLU A 18 -4.83 -1.64 8.02
C GLU A 18 -4.62 -0.15 8.36
N GLN A 19 -4.01 0.13 9.51
CA GLN A 19 -3.70 1.50 9.91
C GLN A 19 -2.69 2.15 8.97
N ASN A 20 -1.66 1.42 8.55
CA ASN A 20 -0.66 1.89 7.59
C ASN A 20 -1.28 2.20 6.21
N ILE A 21 -2.18 1.34 5.73
CA ILE A 21 -2.93 1.55 4.49
C ILE A 21 -3.79 2.81 4.61
N LYS A 22 -4.60 2.93 5.66
CA LYS A 22 -5.48 4.10 5.87
C LYS A 22 -4.71 5.41 5.97
N LYS A 23 -3.58 5.41 6.69
CA LYS A 23 -2.68 6.55 6.76
C LYS A 23 -2.15 6.92 5.38
N SER A 24 -1.70 5.92 4.61
CA SER A 24 -1.14 6.12 3.28
C SER A 24 -2.16 6.62 2.27
N LEU A 25 -3.41 6.15 2.36
CA LEU A 25 -4.53 6.66 1.56
C LEU A 25 -4.72 8.17 1.78
N ASN A 26 -4.82 8.60 3.03
CA ASN A 26 -4.98 10.02 3.37
C ASN A 26 -3.80 10.87 2.84
N GLU A 27 -2.57 10.35 2.93
CA GLU A 27 -1.39 11.02 2.39
C GLU A 27 -1.46 11.13 0.86
N CYS A 28 -1.83 10.04 0.17
CA CYS A 28 -1.98 10.02 -1.29
C CYS A 28 -3.08 10.96 -1.78
N GLU A 29 -4.23 11.00 -1.10
CA GLU A 29 -5.32 11.95 -1.41
C GLU A 29 -4.87 13.40 -1.25
N SER A 30 -4.18 13.71 -0.15
CA SER A 30 -3.61 15.04 0.10
C SER A 30 -2.61 15.44 -0.99
N MET A 31 -1.73 14.52 -1.38
CA MET A 31 -0.77 14.74 -2.48
C MET A 31 -1.46 14.94 -3.82
N TYR A 32 -2.49 14.15 -4.13
CA TYR A 32 -3.23 14.26 -5.39
C TYR A 32 -3.94 15.62 -5.49
N SER A 33 -4.53 16.08 -4.38
CA SER A 33 -5.13 17.41 -4.28
C SER A 33 -4.09 18.51 -4.52
N LYS A 34 -2.88 18.39 -3.93
CA LYS A 34 -1.78 19.34 -4.19
C LYS A 34 -1.32 19.32 -5.65
N LEU A 35 -1.09 18.14 -6.23
CA LEU A 35 -0.71 17.98 -7.64
C LEU A 35 -1.75 18.55 -8.61
N SER A 36 -3.04 18.43 -8.27
CA SER A 36 -4.11 18.96 -9.09
C SER A 36 -4.05 20.48 -9.25
N LYS A 37 -3.62 21.21 -8.22
CA LYS A 37 -3.40 22.66 -8.30
C LYS A 37 -2.32 23.05 -9.30
N TYR A 38 -1.33 22.20 -9.54
CA TYR A 38 -0.28 22.45 -10.55
C TYR A 38 -0.77 22.17 -11.97
N ASN A 39 -1.77 21.30 -12.15
CA ASN A 39 -2.37 21.06 -13.45
C ASN A 39 -3.27 22.23 -13.89
N ASP A 40 -3.99 22.83 -12.93
CA ASP A 40 -4.77 24.04 -13.19
C ASP A 40 -3.86 25.20 -13.67
N LEU A 41 -2.62 25.26 -13.18
CA LEU A 41 -1.61 26.25 -13.59
C LEU A 41 -1.04 26.05 -15.00
N ILE A 42 -1.10 24.83 -15.57
CA ILE A 42 -0.61 24.55 -16.93
C ILE A 42 -1.69 24.83 -17.99
N THR A 43 -2.97 24.69 -17.63
CA THR A 43 -4.09 24.99 -18.54
C THR A 43 -4.39 26.47 -18.72
N TYR A 44 -3.95 27.33 -17.80
CA TYR A 44 -3.91 28.77 -18.02
C TYR A 44 -2.56 29.12 -18.62
N GLU A 45 -2.49 29.37 -19.93
CA GLU A 45 -1.30 29.89 -20.65
C GLU A 45 -0.78 31.24 -20.10
N GLU A 46 -1.31 31.74 -18.99
CA GLU A 46 -1.08 33.07 -18.46
C GLU A 46 -1.10 33.06 -16.91
N LEU A 47 -0.07 33.69 -16.33
CA LEU A 47 -0.11 34.45 -15.07
C LEU A 47 0.20 33.71 -13.76
N TYR A 48 1.48 33.39 -13.56
CA TYR A 48 2.40 34.00 -12.56
C TYR A 48 3.48 32.97 -12.22
N ASN A 49 4.74 33.39 -12.37
CA ASN A 49 5.94 32.65 -12.03
C ASN A 49 5.74 31.80 -10.77
N LEU A 50 5.77 30.46 -10.91
CA LEU A 50 5.89 29.56 -9.77
C LEU A 50 6.99 30.10 -8.87
N THR A 51 6.67 30.32 -7.60
CA THR A 51 7.68 30.79 -6.65
C THR A 51 8.70 29.67 -6.42
N ASP A 52 9.89 30.01 -5.93
CA ASP A 52 10.87 29.00 -5.52
C ASP A 52 10.27 28.03 -4.49
N GLU A 53 9.38 28.53 -3.62
CA GLU A 53 8.64 27.73 -2.65
C GLU A 53 7.67 26.72 -3.31
N ASP A 54 7.00 27.11 -4.40
CA ASP A 54 6.09 26.21 -5.13
C ASP A 54 6.87 25.09 -5.85
N ASN A 55 8.05 25.43 -6.38
CA ASN A 55 8.97 24.48 -7.00
C ASN A 55 9.52 23.48 -5.97
N GLU A 56 9.92 23.95 -4.78
CA GLU A 56 10.37 23.08 -3.69
C GLU A 56 9.25 22.12 -3.23
N LYS A 57 8.04 22.64 -3.01
CA LYS A 57 6.88 21.81 -2.65
C LYS A 57 6.57 20.75 -3.71
N PHE A 58 6.67 21.11 -4.99
CA PHE A 58 6.47 20.18 -6.09
C PHE A 58 7.52 19.06 -6.10
N ILE A 59 8.80 19.40 -5.91
CA ILE A 59 9.89 18.42 -5.82
C ILE A 59 9.65 17.44 -4.67
N ILE A 60 9.24 17.96 -3.49
CA ILE A 60 8.93 17.12 -2.33
C ILE A 60 7.80 16.14 -2.65
N ILE A 61 6.68 16.63 -3.21
CA ILE A 61 5.53 15.78 -3.52
C ILE A 61 5.89 14.72 -4.57
N ARG A 62 6.68 15.09 -5.59
CA ARG A 62 7.21 14.15 -6.60
C ARG A 62 8.02 13.04 -5.94
N ASP A 63 8.98 13.40 -5.10
CA ASP A 63 9.90 12.44 -4.47
C ASP A 63 9.17 11.54 -3.48
N GLU A 64 8.21 12.08 -2.73
CA GLU A 64 7.31 11.31 -1.89
C GLU A 64 6.43 10.35 -2.71
N THR A 65 5.92 10.78 -3.87
CA THR A 65 5.08 9.91 -4.73
C THR A 65 5.85 8.69 -5.19
N HIS A 66 7.13 8.85 -5.57
CA HIS A 66 7.98 7.72 -5.93
C HIS A 66 8.22 6.77 -4.75
N LYS A 67 8.46 7.28 -3.54
CA LYS A 67 8.63 6.43 -2.35
C LYS A 67 7.36 5.63 -2.00
N LYS A 68 6.17 6.14 -2.36
CA LYS A 68 4.91 5.43 -2.13
C LYS A 68 4.77 4.18 -2.99
N GLU A 69 5.45 4.11 -4.14
CA GLU A 69 5.49 2.90 -4.96
C GLU A 69 6.26 1.77 -4.27
N ASP A 70 7.40 2.07 -3.65
CA ASP A 70 8.15 1.04 -2.92
C ASP A 70 7.36 0.55 -1.69
N MET A 71 6.73 1.50 -0.97
CA MET A 71 5.89 1.18 0.19
C MET A 71 4.68 0.30 -0.16
N ILE A 72 4.01 0.51 -1.31
CA ILE A 72 2.86 -0.34 -1.67
C ILE A 72 3.29 -1.77 -2.00
N LEU A 73 4.50 -1.95 -2.56
CA LEU A 73 5.07 -3.28 -2.76
C LEU A 73 5.33 -3.97 -1.43
N GLU A 74 5.89 -3.27 -0.44
CA GLU A 74 6.11 -3.82 0.91
C GLU A 74 4.79 -4.27 1.56
N ILE A 75 3.75 -3.42 1.52
CA ILE A 75 2.42 -3.76 2.06
C ILE A 75 1.84 -4.99 1.35
N LYS A 76 2.01 -5.08 0.02
CA LYS A 76 1.54 -6.22 -0.76
C LYS A 76 2.19 -7.53 -0.31
N GLU A 77 3.51 -7.52 -0.11
CA GLU A 77 4.26 -8.69 0.35
C GLU A 77 3.83 -9.11 1.76
N GLU A 78 3.62 -8.16 2.67
CA GLU A 78 3.09 -8.44 4.02
C GLU A 78 1.71 -9.11 3.96
N LEU A 79 0.81 -8.64 3.08
CA LEU A 79 -0.51 -9.24 2.89
C LEU A 79 -0.44 -10.65 2.31
N ILE A 80 0.45 -10.90 1.33
CA ILE A 80 0.64 -12.23 0.75
C ILE A 80 1.14 -13.21 1.81
N SER A 81 2.16 -12.84 2.58
CA SER A 81 2.72 -13.67 3.65
C SER A 81 1.65 -14.07 4.69
N LEU A 82 0.79 -13.13 5.07
CA LEU A 82 -0.31 -13.40 6.00
C LEU A 82 -1.35 -14.38 5.43
N LEU A 83 -1.67 -14.25 4.14
CA LEU A 83 -2.58 -15.17 3.44
C LEU A 83 -2.00 -16.58 3.31
N GLU A 84 -0.72 -16.70 2.98
CA GLU A 84 -0.04 -18.00 2.89
C GLU A 84 -0.08 -18.74 4.24
N LEU A 85 0.22 -18.02 5.33
CA LEU A 85 0.11 -18.56 6.68
C LEU A 85 -1.32 -19.00 7.03
N ASP A 86 -2.35 -18.28 6.56
CA ASP A 86 -3.76 -18.67 6.76
C ASP A 86 -4.12 -19.94 6.00
N ILE A 87 -3.68 -20.07 4.75
CA ILE A 87 -3.94 -21.25 3.93
C ILE A 87 -3.24 -22.46 4.53
N GLU A 88 -1.95 -22.33 4.90
CA GLU A 88 -1.17 -23.42 5.50
C GLU A 88 -1.84 -23.92 6.78
N TRP A 89 -2.26 -23.00 7.65
CA TRP A 89 -2.96 -23.32 8.89
C TRP A 89 -4.28 -24.05 8.65
N ASN A 90 -5.12 -23.56 7.73
CA ASN A 90 -6.40 -24.18 7.39
C ASN A 90 -6.24 -25.58 6.80
N ILE A 91 -5.11 -25.87 6.15
CA ILE A 91 -4.79 -27.19 5.62
C ILE A 91 -4.34 -28.13 6.75
N THR A 92 -3.53 -27.65 7.71
CA THR A 92 -2.99 -28.48 8.81
C THR A 92 -3.98 -28.74 9.94
N ASN A 93 -4.82 -27.76 10.32
CA ASN A 93 -5.56 -27.76 11.59
C ASN A 93 -7.09 -27.85 11.47
N LYS A 94 -7.59 -28.53 10.44
CA LYS A 94 -9.02 -28.68 10.09
C LYS A 94 -9.93 -29.39 11.13
N LYS A 95 -9.51 -29.57 12.38
CA LYS A 95 -10.28 -30.23 13.44
C LYS A 95 -10.44 -29.32 14.65
N ASP A 96 -11.68 -28.87 14.86
CA ASP A 96 -12.24 -28.25 16.07
C ASP A 96 -11.39 -27.18 16.74
N ASN A 97 -11.55 -25.90 16.35
CA ASN A 97 -11.08 -24.79 17.17
C ASN A 97 -12.06 -23.60 17.08
N SER A 98 -12.84 -23.41 18.15
CA SER A 98 -13.69 -22.22 18.37
C SER A 98 -12.88 -20.92 18.46
N GLU A 99 -11.56 -21.00 18.67
CA GLU A 99 -10.65 -19.85 18.73
C GLU A 99 -10.31 -19.26 17.36
N PHE A 100 -10.72 -19.91 16.27
CA PHE A 100 -10.63 -19.36 14.91
C PHE A 100 -11.72 -18.32 14.63
N GLU A 101 -12.77 -18.26 15.46
CA GLU A 101 -13.94 -17.41 15.23
C GLU A 101 -13.59 -15.92 15.24
N ASP A 102 -12.78 -15.44 16.20
CA ASP A 102 -12.42 -14.02 16.31
C ASP A 102 -11.61 -13.51 15.10
N MET A 103 -10.72 -14.36 14.59
CA MET A 103 -9.87 -14.03 13.44
C MET A 103 -10.67 -14.11 12.14
N GLU A 104 -11.49 -15.15 11.97
CA GLU A 104 -12.37 -15.31 10.82
C GLU A 104 -13.41 -14.18 10.76
N GLU A 105 -13.98 -13.80 11.91
CA GLU A 105 -14.89 -12.66 12.04
C GLU A 105 -14.19 -11.34 11.73
N TYR A 106 -12.97 -11.13 12.22
CA TYR A 106 -12.19 -9.94 11.85
C TYR A 106 -11.93 -9.91 10.34
N ILE A 107 -11.46 -10.99 9.72
CA ILE A 107 -11.20 -11.02 8.26
C ILE A 107 -12.48 -10.75 7.47
N LYS A 108 -13.62 -11.35 7.85
CA LYS A 108 -14.92 -11.12 7.21
C LYS A 108 -15.37 -9.66 7.28
N ASN A 109 -15.02 -8.97 8.37
CA ASN A 109 -15.40 -7.58 8.61
C ASN A 109 -14.27 -6.58 8.31
N SER A 110 -13.10 -7.05 7.90
CA SER A 110 -11.92 -6.21 7.68
C SER A 110 -11.93 -5.67 6.26
N ASP A 111 -11.83 -4.35 6.14
CA ASP A 111 -11.69 -3.67 4.86
C ASP A 111 -10.24 -3.63 4.37
N ILE A 112 -9.31 -4.41 4.95
CA ILE A 112 -7.88 -4.37 4.59
C ILE A 112 -7.65 -4.52 3.09
N TYR A 113 -8.24 -5.54 2.47
CA TYR A 113 -8.04 -5.80 1.05
C TYR A 113 -8.68 -4.70 0.20
N TYR A 114 -9.88 -4.27 0.57
CA TYR A 114 -10.56 -3.17 -0.11
C TYR A 114 -9.74 -1.88 -0.05
N ASN A 115 -9.26 -1.50 1.14
CA ASN A 115 -8.43 -0.32 1.36
C ASN A 115 -7.07 -0.44 0.64
N TYR A 116 -6.49 -1.65 0.57
CA TYR A 116 -5.29 -1.91 -0.22
C TYR A 116 -5.55 -1.64 -1.71
N PHE A 117 -6.64 -2.14 -2.28
CA PHE A 117 -7.00 -1.86 -3.67
C PHE A 117 -7.28 -0.37 -3.92
N GLN A 118 -7.94 0.31 -2.97
CA GLN A 118 -8.10 1.77 -3.04
C GLN A 118 -6.75 2.48 -3.07
N LEU A 119 -5.77 2.02 -2.28
CA LEU A 119 -4.44 2.60 -2.24
C LEU A 119 -3.70 2.39 -3.58
N GLU A 120 -3.79 1.20 -4.17
CA GLU A 120 -3.27 0.93 -5.53
C GLU A 120 -3.87 1.89 -6.57
N ILE A 121 -5.19 2.08 -6.54
CA ILE A 121 -5.88 3.01 -7.45
C ILE A 121 -5.38 4.44 -7.23
N MET A 122 -5.31 4.91 -5.98
CA MET A 122 -4.87 6.27 -5.65
C MET A 122 -3.43 6.53 -6.07
N ILE A 123 -2.53 5.58 -5.88
CA ILE A 123 -1.15 5.68 -6.38
C ILE A 123 -1.13 5.72 -7.91
N GLY A 124 -1.96 4.91 -8.58
CA GLY A 124 -2.12 4.96 -10.03
C GLY A 124 -2.57 6.34 -10.53
N LEU A 125 -3.52 6.97 -9.84
CA LEU A 125 -4.00 8.33 -10.15
C LEU A 125 -2.91 9.39 -9.93
N LEU A 126 -2.10 9.27 -8.87
CA LEU A 126 -0.95 10.14 -8.64
C LEU A 126 0.05 10.06 -9.80
N PHE A 127 0.36 8.84 -10.26
CA PHE A 127 1.30 8.66 -11.37
C PHE A 127 0.75 9.15 -12.71
N ASP A 128 -0.54 8.95 -12.99
CA ASP A 128 -1.14 9.54 -14.17
C ASP A 128 -1.06 11.07 -14.12
N LYS A 129 -1.26 11.66 -12.94
CA LYS A 129 -1.12 13.10 -12.73
C LYS A 129 0.32 13.59 -12.94
N LEU A 130 1.31 12.90 -12.37
CA LEU A 130 2.72 13.22 -12.59
C LEU A 130 3.11 13.14 -14.07
N LYS A 131 2.58 12.14 -14.78
CA LYS A 131 2.79 11.99 -16.22
C LYS A 131 2.18 13.15 -17.01
N GLN A 132 0.99 13.63 -16.65
CA GLN A 132 0.40 14.85 -17.25
C GLN A 132 1.29 16.08 -17.05
N LEU A 133 2.03 16.14 -15.94
CA LEU A 133 3.01 17.19 -15.62
C LEU A 133 4.41 16.93 -16.21
N ASN A 134 4.54 15.99 -17.17
CA ASN A 134 5.80 15.59 -17.79
C ASN A 134 6.87 15.02 -16.83
N ILE A 135 6.47 14.48 -15.68
CA ILE A 135 7.38 13.75 -14.80
C ILE A 135 7.32 12.26 -15.15
N PRO A 136 8.45 11.64 -15.57
CA PRO A 136 8.52 10.21 -15.76
C PRO A 136 8.52 9.48 -14.42
N ARG A 137 7.92 8.30 -14.41
CA ARG A 137 7.97 7.39 -13.27
C ARG A 137 9.42 7.02 -12.97
N ASN A 138 9.84 7.14 -11.72
CA ASN A 138 11.11 6.56 -11.29
C ASN A 138 10.91 5.06 -11.18
N ILE A 139 11.18 4.32 -12.26
CA ILE A 139 11.04 2.86 -12.27
C ILE A 139 12.08 2.30 -11.29
N PRO A 140 11.66 1.68 -10.16
CA PRO A 140 12.63 1.10 -9.24
C PRO A 140 13.42 -0.01 -9.95
N ILE A 141 14.72 -0.04 -9.69
CA ILE A 141 15.61 -1.12 -10.15
C ILE A 141 15.19 -2.38 -9.41
N LYS A 142 14.44 -3.26 -10.10
CA LYS A 142 14.02 -4.60 -9.70
C LYS A 142 14.23 -4.92 -8.21
N HIS A 143 13.21 -4.66 -7.39
CA HIS A 143 13.12 -5.37 -6.13
C HIS A 143 13.00 -6.86 -6.43
N GLU A 144 13.92 -7.67 -5.91
CA GLU A 144 13.72 -9.12 -5.81
C GLU A 144 12.56 -9.35 -4.85
N LEU A 145 11.34 -9.27 -5.40
CA LEU A 145 10.09 -9.69 -4.76
C LEU A 145 10.22 -11.16 -4.35
N HIS A 146 9.44 -11.56 -3.34
CA HIS A 146 9.49 -12.86 -2.67
C HIS A 146 9.93 -13.99 -3.63
N HIS A 147 11.19 -14.41 -3.54
CA HIS A 147 11.66 -15.62 -4.18
C HIS A 147 11.10 -16.79 -3.38
N HIS A 148 10.19 -17.57 -3.99
CA HIS A 148 9.84 -18.87 -3.47
C HIS A 148 11.09 -19.75 -3.42
N SER A 149 11.76 -19.80 -2.27
CA SER A 149 12.87 -20.72 -1.99
C SER A 149 12.39 -22.11 -1.59
N HIS A 150 11.22 -22.56 -2.08
CA HIS A 150 10.65 -23.86 -1.74
C HIS A 150 10.24 -24.65 -3.00
N GLY A 151 11.10 -24.63 -4.02
CA GLY A 151 10.98 -25.45 -5.23
C GLY A 151 12.25 -26.27 -5.49
N GLY A 152 12.50 -27.30 -4.69
CA GLY A 152 13.52 -28.33 -4.94
C GLY A 152 13.97 -28.98 -3.65
N CYS A 153 14.08 -30.30 -3.50
CA CYS A 153 13.94 -31.41 -4.43
C CYS A 153 13.94 -32.68 -3.54
N CYS A 154 13.24 -33.73 -3.98
CA CYS A 154 13.33 -35.14 -3.54
C CYS A 154 12.88 -35.49 -2.11
#